data_AF-A0A1Y1M8A2-F1
#
_entry.id   AF-A0A1Y1M8A2-F1
#
_cell.length_a   1.000
_cell.length_b   1.000
_cell.length_c   1.000
_cell.angle_alpha   90.00
_cell.angle_beta   90.00
_cell.angle_gamma   90.00
#
_symmetry.space_group_name_H-M   'P 1'
#
loop_
_entity.id
_entity.type
_entity.pdbx_description
1 polymer ?
#
loop_
_entity_poly.entity_id
_entity_poly.type
_entity_poly.pdbx_seq_one_letter_code
_entity_poly.pdbx_strand_id
1 'polypeptide(L)'
;MFVAKLFGLLTVISTPTILKILTFTNMSSTPLTAYKRYLATVYHMCVWYDNDFKPGSKLWDSINKVKMMHCSASRRHCVAGGQRILQRDMGITQFGFMGFAILTPEKVGIHNATREELESFIHLWRVIGYIMGADDKYVSI
;
A
#
# COMPACT_ATOMS: atom_id res chain seq x y z
N MET A 1 3.47 -11.90 -8.71
CA MET A 1 3.10 -10.75 -7.84
C MET A 1 3.24 -10.98 -6.34
N PHE A 2 2.77 -12.11 -5.77
CA PHE A 2 2.80 -12.33 -4.31
C PHE A 2 4.17 -12.08 -3.66
N VAL A 3 5.25 -12.64 -4.23
CA VAL A 3 6.63 -12.49 -3.71
C VAL A 3 7.06 -11.02 -3.62
N ALA A 4 6.75 -10.21 -4.64
CA ALA A 4 7.03 -8.78 -4.63
C ALA A 4 6.30 -8.06 -3.47
N LYS A 5 5.04 -8.41 -3.23
CA LYS A 5 4.24 -7.83 -2.13
C LYS A 5 4.77 -8.23 -0.76
N LEU A 6 5.28 -9.46 -0.62
CA LEU A 6 5.89 -9.93 0.62
C LEU A 6 7.17 -9.14 0.94
N PHE A 7 8.09 -8.97 -0.01
CA PHE A 7 9.27 -8.12 0.18
C PHE A 7 8.91 -6.66 0.45
N GLY A 8 7.87 -6.17 -0.23
CA GLY A 8 7.25 -4.90 0.06
C GLY A 8 6.84 -4.74 1.52
N LEU A 9 6.06 -5.70 2.02
CA LEU A 9 5.61 -5.69 3.41
C LEU A 9 6.78 -5.70 4.40
N LEU A 10 7.80 -6.52 4.15
CA LEU A 10 9.02 -6.56 4.99
C LEU A 10 9.73 -5.20 5.03
N THR A 11 9.81 -4.51 3.88
CA THR A 11 10.39 -3.16 3.80
C THR A 11 9.56 -2.14 4.61
N VAL A 12 8.24 -2.22 4.49
CA VAL A 12 7.30 -1.34 5.19
C VAL A 12 7.37 -1.51 6.71
N ILE A 13 7.36 -2.73 7.22
CA ILE A 13 7.42 -2.99 8.67
C ILE A 13 8.80 -2.68 9.26
N SER A 14 9.85 -2.65 8.43
CA SER A 14 11.20 -2.27 8.84
C SER A 14 11.37 -0.74 8.97
N THR A 15 10.38 0.05 8.55
CA THR A 15 10.40 1.51 8.66
C THR A 15 9.88 1.94 10.05
N PRO A 16 10.69 2.58 10.91
CA PRO A 16 10.31 2.85 12.31
C PRO A 16 9.04 3.69 12.47
N THR A 17 8.81 4.67 11.62
CA THR A 17 7.60 5.52 11.66
C THR A 17 6.34 4.75 11.31
N ILE A 18 6.43 3.84 10.34
CA ILE A 18 5.32 2.96 9.97
C ILE A 18 5.08 1.94 11.08
N LEU A 19 6.12 1.26 11.55
CA LEU A 19 6.02 0.26 12.61
C LEU A 19 5.34 0.83 13.86
N LYS A 20 5.68 2.06 14.28
CA LYS A 20 5.02 2.74 15.40
C LYS A 20 3.50 2.82 15.23
N ILE A 21 3.02 3.20 14.04
CA ILE A 21 1.58 3.24 13.75
C ILE A 21 0.98 1.84 13.83
N LEU A 22 1.66 0.82 13.27
CA LEU A 22 1.15 -0.55 13.27
C LEU A 22 1.02 -1.10 14.70
N THR A 23 2.04 -0.90 15.53
CA THR A 23 2.02 -1.26 16.95
C THR A 23 0.92 -0.50 17.70
N PHE A 24 0.78 0.81 17.46
CA PHE A 24 -0.27 1.63 18.07
C PHE A 24 -1.69 1.13 17.74
N THR A 25 -1.95 0.70 16.50
CA THR A 25 -3.29 0.18 16.16
C THR A 25 -3.64 -1.10 16.91
N ASN A 26 -2.64 -1.82 17.42
CA ASN A 26 -2.78 -3.10 18.11
C ASN A 26 -3.51 -4.19 17.30
N MET A 27 -3.60 -4.04 15.98
CA MET A 27 -4.29 -4.95 15.07
C MET A 27 -3.42 -6.12 14.59
N SER A 28 -2.25 -6.31 15.20
CA SER A 28 -1.30 -7.38 14.85
C SER A 28 -0.58 -7.95 16.07
N SER A 29 -1.20 -7.82 17.25
CA SER A 29 -0.63 -8.28 18.53
C SER A 29 -0.74 -9.78 18.76
N THR A 30 -1.58 -10.49 18.00
CA THR A 30 -1.68 -11.94 18.04
C THR A 30 -1.57 -12.51 16.62
N PRO A 31 -1.17 -13.79 16.46
CA PRO A 31 -1.12 -14.43 15.15
C PRO A 31 -2.44 -14.32 14.37
N LEU A 32 -3.58 -14.47 15.05
CA LEU A 32 -4.90 -14.38 14.41
C LEU A 32 -5.24 -12.95 13.95
N THR A 33 -4.95 -11.93 14.75
CA THR A 33 -5.24 -10.53 14.35
C THR A 33 -4.29 -10.07 13.25
N ALA A 34 -3.02 -10.46 13.32
CA ALA A 34 -2.04 -10.25 12.25
C ALA A 34 -2.48 -10.92 10.94
N TYR A 35 -2.88 -12.20 10.99
CA TYR A 35 -3.40 -12.93 9.83
C TYR A 35 -4.58 -12.19 9.18
N LYS A 36 -5.60 -11.81 9.97
CA LYS A 36 -6.78 -11.08 9.45
C LYS A 36 -6.37 -9.77 8.78
N ARG A 37 -5.45 -9.02 9.38
CA ARG A 37 -4.99 -7.74 8.85
C ARG A 37 -4.27 -7.92 7.50
N TYR A 38 -3.33 -8.85 7.41
CA TYR A 38 -2.58 -9.06 6.17
C TYR A 38 -3.42 -9.71 5.08
N LEU A 39 -4.37 -10.57 5.44
CA LEU A 39 -5.37 -11.09 4.49
C LEU A 39 -6.25 -9.95 3.94
N ALA A 40 -6.64 -8.98 4.77
CA ALA A 40 -7.35 -7.79 4.30
C ALA A 40 -6.51 -6.98 3.31
N THR A 41 -5.20 -6.84 3.53
CA THR A 41 -4.30 -6.21 2.56
C THR A 41 -4.30 -6.96 1.22
N VAL A 42 -4.17 -8.29 1.24
CA VAL A 42 -4.24 -9.12 0.01
C VAL A 42 -5.58 -8.93 -0.70
N TYR A 43 -6.70 -8.94 0.05
CA TYR A 43 -8.03 -8.70 -0.49
C TYR A 43 -8.13 -7.34 -1.20
N HIS A 44 -7.68 -6.25 -0.56
CA HIS A 44 -7.69 -4.93 -1.19
C HIS A 44 -6.83 -4.90 -2.46
N MET A 45 -5.68 -5.57 -2.46
CA MET A 45 -4.83 -5.67 -3.64
C MET A 45 -5.50 -6.40 -4.81
N CYS A 46 -6.15 -7.54 -4.56
CA CYS A 46 -6.93 -8.24 -5.60
C CYS A 46 -8.05 -7.35 -6.12
N VAL A 47 -8.78 -6.67 -5.23
CA VAL A 47 -9.84 -5.74 -5.64
C VAL A 47 -9.30 -4.62 -6.54
N TRP A 48 -8.10 -4.10 -6.27
CA TRP A 48 -7.49 -3.05 -7.08
C TRP A 48 -6.98 -3.50 -8.45
N TYR A 49 -6.75 -4.81 -8.65
CA TYR A 49 -6.30 -5.34 -9.94
C TYR A 49 -7.43 -5.95 -10.77
N ASP A 50 -8.45 -6.50 -10.11
CA ASP A 50 -9.47 -7.32 -10.77
C ASP A 50 -10.78 -6.55 -11.04
N ASN A 51 -10.80 -5.22 -10.86
CA ASN A 51 -12.01 -4.41 -10.99
C ASN A 51 -11.75 -3.11 -11.75
N ASP A 52 -12.78 -2.63 -12.44
CA ASP A 52 -12.74 -1.38 -13.21
C ASP A 52 -12.24 -0.20 -12.38
N PHE A 53 -11.31 0.57 -12.93
CA PHE A 53 -10.84 1.81 -12.33
C PHE A 53 -11.70 2.99 -12.76
N LYS A 54 -12.93 3.06 -12.26
CA LYS A 54 -13.88 4.17 -12.50
C LYS A 54 -14.51 4.67 -11.20
N PRO A 55 -14.87 5.95 -11.09
CA PRO A 55 -15.63 6.45 -9.94
C PRO A 55 -16.88 5.59 -9.67
N GLY A 56 -17.09 5.23 -8.40
CA GLY A 56 -18.21 4.36 -7.98
C GLY A 56 -17.98 2.86 -8.21
N SER A 57 -16.81 2.43 -8.70
CA SER A 57 -16.48 1.01 -8.78
C SER A 57 -16.08 0.42 -7.42
N LYS A 58 -16.06 -0.92 -7.35
CA LYS A 58 -15.56 -1.66 -6.19
C LYS A 58 -14.11 -1.30 -5.84
N LEU A 59 -13.27 -1.04 -6.85
CA LEU A 59 -11.91 -0.55 -6.66
C LEU A 59 -11.93 0.82 -6.01
N TRP A 60 -12.74 1.74 -6.51
CA TRP A 60 -12.85 3.11 -6.00
C TRP A 60 -13.26 3.12 -4.52
N ASP A 61 -14.26 2.31 -4.16
CA ASP A 61 -14.72 2.16 -2.77
C ASP A 61 -13.65 1.52 -1.88
N SER A 62 -12.93 0.52 -2.41
CA SER A 62 -11.82 -0.14 -1.73
C SER A 62 -10.68 0.84 -1.41
N ILE A 63 -10.27 1.67 -2.37
CA ILE A 63 -9.24 2.71 -2.16
C ILE A 63 -9.73 3.72 -1.11
N ASN A 64 -10.95 4.22 -1.23
CA ASN A 64 -11.51 5.18 -0.26
C ASN A 64 -11.58 4.59 1.14
N LYS A 65 -11.95 3.31 1.27
CA LYS A 65 -11.94 2.62 2.57
C LYS A 65 -10.54 2.57 3.16
N VAL A 66 -9.51 2.20 2.37
CA VAL A 66 -8.11 2.18 2.83
C VAL A 66 -7.62 3.58 3.21
N LYS A 67 -7.93 4.60 2.42
CA LYS A 67 -7.66 6.01 2.75
C LYS A 67 -8.25 6.39 4.11
N MET A 68 -9.53 6.09 4.33
CA MET A 68 -10.21 6.39 5.59
C MET A 68 -9.61 5.63 6.78
N MET A 69 -9.18 4.38 6.58
CA MET A 69 -8.44 3.62 7.61
C MET A 69 -7.12 4.30 7.98
N HIS A 70 -6.33 4.74 7.00
CA HIS A 70 -5.08 5.47 7.25
C HIS A 70 -5.34 6.82 7.93
N CYS A 71 -6.31 7.61 7.47
CA CYS A 71 -6.68 8.89 8.10
C CYS A 71 -7.13 8.67 9.55
N SER A 72 -7.94 7.64 9.81
CA SER A 72 -8.39 7.30 11.16
C SER A 72 -7.25 6.88 12.07
N ALA A 73 -6.35 6.00 11.60
CA ALA A 73 -5.18 5.58 12.36
C ALA A 73 -4.25 6.76 12.68
N SER A 74 -3.96 7.60 11.67
CA SER A 74 -3.16 8.83 11.82
C SER A 74 -3.75 9.77 12.86
N ARG A 75 -5.05 10.05 12.77
CA ARG A 75 -5.77 10.92 13.73
C ARG A 75 -5.74 10.34 15.15
N ARG A 76 -6.06 9.05 15.32
CA ARG A 76 -6.05 8.41 16.65
C ARG A 76 -4.66 8.45 17.29
N HIS A 77 -3.60 8.22 16.50
CA HIS A 77 -2.23 8.30 17.00
C HIS A 77 -1.89 9.72 17.45
N CYS A 78 -2.31 10.76 16.70
CA CYS A 78 -2.10 12.15 17.10
C CYS A 78 -2.82 12.52 18.40
N VAL A 79 -4.07 12.10 18.55
CA VAL A 79 -4.85 12.33 19.79
C VAL A 79 -4.18 11.64 20.99
N ALA A 80 -3.52 10.51 20.77
CA ALA A 80 -2.74 9.81 21.79
C ALA A 80 -1.32 10.38 22.02
N GLY A 81 -1.00 11.56 21.49
CA GLY A 81 0.31 12.21 21.63
C GLY A 81 1.40 11.73 20.65
N GLY A 82 1.03 10.90 19.67
CA GLY A 82 1.91 10.44 18.60
C GLY A 82 1.97 11.39 17.39
N GLN A 83 2.74 11.00 16.37
CA GLN A 83 2.87 11.75 15.11
C GLN A 83 1.84 11.34 14.05
N ARG A 84 1.53 12.22 13.10
CA ARG A 84 0.75 11.85 11.90
C ARG A 84 1.49 10.81 11.05
N ILE A 85 0.75 9.99 10.31
CA ILE A 85 1.31 9.27 9.15
C ILE A 85 1.86 10.32 8.18
N LEU A 86 3.11 10.15 7.79
CA LEU A 86 3.82 11.14 6.98
C LEU A 86 3.67 10.80 5.50
N GLN A 87 3.74 11.82 4.65
CA GLN A 87 3.69 11.63 3.20
C GLN A 87 4.80 10.68 2.69
N ARG A 88 6.00 10.75 3.29
CA ARG A 88 7.07 9.77 3.02
C ARG A 88 6.69 8.33 3.37
N ASP A 89 5.89 8.12 4.42
CA ASP A 89 5.46 6.78 4.85
C ASP A 89 4.49 6.20 3.81
N MET A 90 3.63 7.04 3.22
CA MET A 90 2.77 6.67 2.09
C MET A 90 3.59 6.30 0.86
N GLY A 91 4.60 7.10 0.50
CA GLY A 91 5.51 6.83 -0.62
C GLY A 91 6.31 5.54 -0.44
N ILE A 92 6.89 5.30 0.74
CA ILE A 92 7.61 4.05 1.08
C ILE A 92 6.65 2.85 0.98
N THR A 93 5.43 3.00 1.49
CA THR A 93 4.42 1.93 1.43
C THR A 93 4.07 1.59 -0.01
N GLN A 94 3.82 2.60 -0.84
CA GLN A 94 3.53 2.41 -2.25
C GLN A 94 4.70 1.78 -3.00
N PHE A 95 5.93 2.26 -2.79
CA PHE A 95 7.14 1.64 -3.33
C PHE A 95 7.26 0.18 -2.88
N GLY A 96 7.00 -0.14 -1.61
CA GLY A 96 7.01 -1.52 -1.13
C GLY A 96 6.07 -2.40 -1.96
N PHE A 97 4.86 -1.94 -2.26
CA PHE A 97 3.91 -2.73 -3.01
C PHE A 97 4.18 -2.81 -4.52
N MET A 98 4.84 -1.84 -5.15
CA MET A 98 5.02 -1.83 -6.62
C MET A 98 6.48 -1.87 -7.10
N GLY A 99 7.42 -1.33 -6.33
CA GLY A 99 8.82 -1.14 -6.70
C GLY A 99 9.55 -2.44 -7.03
N PHE A 100 9.37 -3.50 -6.23
CA PHE A 100 10.03 -4.80 -6.51
C PHE A 100 9.57 -5.45 -7.82
N ALA A 101 8.30 -5.22 -8.21
CA ALA A 101 7.77 -5.70 -9.48
C ALA A 101 8.38 -4.96 -10.69
N ILE A 102 8.85 -3.74 -10.49
CA ILE A 102 9.44 -2.88 -11.55
C ILE A 102 10.96 -3.03 -11.60
N LEU A 103 11.63 -2.97 -10.44
CA LEU A 103 13.10 -2.97 -10.35
C LEU A 103 13.71 -4.34 -10.61
N THR A 104 13.02 -5.41 -10.21
CA THR A 104 13.53 -6.77 -10.30
C THR A 104 12.43 -7.77 -10.69
N PRO A 105 11.72 -7.56 -11.83
CA PRO A 105 10.54 -8.34 -12.22
C PRO A 105 10.81 -9.85 -12.23
N GLU A 106 11.92 -10.27 -12.85
CA GLU A 106 12.27 -11.69 -12.98
C GLU A 106 12.53 -12.36 -11.62
N LYS A 107 13.16 -11.63 -10.68
CA LYS A 107 13.44 -12.16 -9.32
C LYS A 107 12.18 -12.37 -8.50
N VAL A 108 11.06 -11.75 -8.89
CA VAL A 108 9.76 -11.89 -8.23
C VAL A 108 8.75 -12.67 -9.09
N GLY A 109 9.24 -13.38 -10.11
CA GLY A 109 8.47 -14.28 -10.96
C GLY A 109 7.60 -13.58 -12.00
N ILE A 110 7.94 -12.35 -12.38
CA ILE A 110 7.31 -11.62 -13.48
C ILE A 110 8.26 -11.75 -14.68
N HIS A 111 7.83 -12.50 -15.68
CA HIS A 111 8.60 -12.73 -16.90
C HIS A 111 7.84 -12.14 -18.10
N ASN A 112 8.59 -11.72 -19.12
CA ASN A 112 8.04 -11.21 -20.39
C ASN A 112 7.13 -9.98 -20.25
N ALA A 113 7.25 -9.21 -19.17
CA ALA A 113 6.53 -7.94 -19.05
C ALA A 113 7.09 -6.94 -20.07
N THR A 114 6.21 -6.44 -20.95
CA THR A 114 6.55 -5.42 -21.91
C THR A 114 6.79 -4.08 -21.21
N ARG A 115 7.51 -3.18 -21.88
CA ARG A 115 7.72 -1.83 -21.40
C ARG A 115 6.38 -1.10 -21.17
N GLU A 116 5.43 -1.26 -22.09
CA GLU A 116 4.11 -0.64 -22.01
C GLU A 116 3.30 -1.14 -20.80
N GLU A 117 3.36 -2.44 -20.50
CA GLU A 117 2.72 -3.01 -19.30
C GLU A 117 3.35 -2.48 -18.00
N LEU A 118 4.68 -2.32 -17.96
CA LEU A 118 5.37 -1.75 -16.81
C LEU A 118 5.05 -0.26 -16.63
N GLU A 119 5.02 0.52 -17.71
CA GLU A 119 4.61 1.93 -17.69
C GLU A 119 3.14 2.09 -17.26
N SER A 120 2.25 1.22 -17.76
CA SER A 120 0.84 1.17 -17.35
C SER A 120 0.70 0.81 -15.87
N PHE A 121 1.51 -0.12 -15.37
CA PHE A 121 1.53 -0.51 -13.97
C PHE A 121 2.02 0.64 -13.06
N ILE A 122 3.05 1.38 -13.49
CA ILE A 122 3.51 2.60 -12.79
C ILE A 122 2.40 3.64 -12.78
N HIS A 123 1.75 3.89 -13.92
CA HIS A 123 0.65 4.84 -14.02
C HIS A 123 -0.51 4.49 -13.08
N LEU A 124 -0.92 3.22 -13.07
CA LEU A 124 -1.95 2.69 -12.15
C LEU A 124 -1.61 3.04 -10.69
N TRP A 125 -0.38 2.74 -10.27
CA TRP A 125 0.04 3.02 -8.89
C TRP A 125 0.14 4.50 -8.58
N ARG A 126 0.61 5.33 -9.51
CA ARG A 126 0.63 6.79 -9.35
C ARG A 126 -0.79 7.31 -9.07
N VAL A 127 -1.78 6.87 -9.83
CA VAL A 127 -3.19 7.26 -9.64
C VAL A 127 -3.74 6.75 -8.30
N ILE A 128 -3.44 5.50 -7.91
CA ILE A 128 -3.84 4.96 -6.60
C ILE A 128 -3.26 5.83 -5.46
N GLY A 129 -1.98 6.17 -5.54
CA GLY A 129 -1.30 7.02 -4.57
C GLY A 129 -1.95 8.39 -4.42
N TYR A 130 -2.23 9.03 -5.56
CA TYR A 130 -2.91 10.32 -5.62
C TYR A 130 -4.30 10.26 -4.94
N ILE A 131 -5.13 9.25 -5.27
CA ILE A 131 -6.46 9.09 -4.67
C ILE A 131 -6.37 8.82 -3.17
N MET A 132 -5.39 8.03 -2.72
CA MET A 132 -5.11 7.80 -1.29
C MET A 132 -4.66 9.08 -0.54
N GLY A 133 -4.38 10.18 -1.25
CA GLY A 133 -4.00 11.47 -0.67
C GLY A 133 -2.49 11.63 -0.48
N ALA A 134 -1.69 10.90 -1.26
CA ALA A 134 -0.26 11.14 -1.33
C ALA A 134 0.04 12.33 -2.25
N ASP A 135 0.94 13.24 -1.85
CA ASP A 135 1.36 14.32 -2.75
C ASP A 135 2.14 13.73 -3.92
N ASP A 136 1.95 14.29 -5.11
CA ASP A 136 2.60 13.85 -6.36
C ASP A 136 4.10 13.62 -6.22
N LYS A 137 4.82 14.51 -5.52
CA LYS A 137 6.28 14.41 -5.32
C LYS A 137 6.74 13.15 -4.57
N TYR A 138 5.84 12.47 -3.86
CA TYR A 138 6.15 11.22 -3.15
C TYR A 138 5.70 9.96 -3.92
N VAL A 139 4.96 10.12 -5.02
CA VAL A 139 4.40 9.02 -5.81
C VAL A 139 4.78 9.09 -7.30
N SER A 140 5.46 10.16 -7.70
CA SER A 140 6.15 10.29 -8.98
C SER A 140 7.46 9.49 -8.93
N ILE A 141 7.41 8.27 -9.45
CA ILE A 141 8.59 7.48 -9.83
C ILE A 141 8.85 7.72 -11.32
#